data_AF-A0A8S3BMJ8-F1
#
_entry.id   AF-A0A8S3BMJ8-F1
#
_cell.length_a   1.000
_cell.length_b   1.000
_cell.length_c   1.000
_cell.angle_alpha   90.00
_cell.angle_beta   90.00
_cell.angle_gamma   90.00
#
_symmetry.space_group_name_H-M   'P 1'
#
loop_
_entity.id
_entity.type
_entity.pdbx_description
1 polymer ?
#
loop_
_entity_poly.entity_id
_entity_poly.type
_entity_poly.pdbx_seq_one_letter_code
_entity_poly.pdbx_strand_id
1 'polypeptide(L)'
;MGSFLYRKLNETMRLQGDFAFETLWKSKVPTLAPFAVLLNSAMNFNRTHMIVYRGVTMANEQIEKFRLRVVSERKIQLPTFTSRTLNRDVAEFFGSKVLFVIDLEKDTSSLDVSPYSNYPNEQERWLFDGFPAKVTSCHFDETANKWAIKLSSLRNSDL
;
A
#
# COMPACT_ATOMS: atom_id res chain seq x y z
N MET A 1 -19.21 -10.75 -2.86
CA MET A 1 -18.66 -11.92 -2.16
C MET A 1 -17.38 -12.34 -2.90
N GLY A 2 -16.19 -11.87 -2.48
CA GLY A 2 -14.98 -12.05 -3.31
C GLY A 2 -13.63 -11.68 -2.69
N SER A 3 -13.57 -11.27 -1.42
CA SER A 3 -12.33 -10.76 -0.79
C SER A 3 -11.50 -11.82 -0.03
N PHE A 4 -11.90 -13.09 -0.06
CA PHE A 4 -11.30 -14.12 0.79
C PHE A 4 -9.82 -14.39 0.46
N LEU A 5 -9.48 -14.52 -0.83
CA LEU A 5 -8.12 -14.85 -1.25
C LEU A 5 -7.17 -13.68 -1.03
N TYR A 6 -7.55 -12.47 -1.47
CA TYR A 6 -6.75 -11.25 -1.28
C TYR A 6 -6.50 -10.95 0.21
N ARG A 7 -7.54 -11.05 1.04
CA ARG A 7 -7.41 -10.84 2.49
C ARG A 7 -6.43 -11.85 3.10
N LYS A 8 -6.58 -13.14 2.78
CA LYS A 8 -5.70 -14.19 3.30
C LYS A 8 -4.25 -14.07 2.81
N LEU A 9 -4.05 -13.68 1.56
CA LEU A 9 -2.73 -13.40 1.02
C LEU A 9 -2.07 -12.28 1.81
N ASN A 10 -2.75 -11.15 1.97
CA ASN A 10 -2.24 -9.99 2.69
C ASN A 10 -1.97 -10.29 4.17
N GLU A 11 -2.86 -11.00 4.83
CA GLU A 11 -2.66 -11.44 6.23
C GLU A 11 -1.42 -12.32 6.35
N THR A 12 -1.26 -13.30 5.44
CA THR A 12 -0.12 -14.22 5.46
C THR A 12 1.20 -13.47 5.21
N MET A 13 1.24 -12.57 4.23
CA MET A 13 2.46 -11.85 3.92
C MET A 13 2.89 -10.88 5.02
N ARG A 14 1.95 -10.31 5.80
CA ARG A 14 2.32 -9.46 6.96
C ARG A 14 3.07 -10.24 8.03
N LEU A 15 2.89 -11.56 8.08
CA LEU A 15 3.56 -12.45 9.02
C LEU A 15 4.90 -12.96 8.48
N GLN A 16 5.16 -12.78 7.19
CA GLN A 16 6.39 -13.28 6.57
C GLN A 16 7.62 -12.60 7.18
N GLY A 17 8.60 -13.41 7.60
CA GLY A 17 9.81 -12.93 8.26
C GLY A 17 9.68 -12.74 9.78
N ASP A 18 8.49 -12.91 10.36
CA ASP A 18 8.32 -12.99 11.80
C ASP A 18 8.54 -14.44 12.27
N PHE A 19 9.59 -14.65 13.07
CA PHE A 19 9.95 -15.97 13.62
C PHE A 19 8.88 -16.50 14.58
N ALA A 20 8.13 -15.65 15.27
CA ALA A 20 7.06 -16.08 16.16
C ALA A 20 5.90 -16.76 15.41
N PHE A 21 5.73 -16.42 14.13
CA PHE A 21 4.67 -16.95 13.27
C PHE A 21 5.21 -17.84 12.14
N GLU A 22 6.45 -18.31 12.24
CA GLU A 22 7.16 -19.02 11.17
C GLU A 22 6.38 -20.23 10.64
N THR A 23 5.95 -21.11 11.55
CA THR A 23 5.16 -22.29 11.20
C THR A 23 3.87 -21.90 10.47
N LEU A 24 3.23 -20.81 10.89
CA LEU A 24 1.96 -20.37 10.33
C LEU A 24 2.15 -19.87 8.89
N TRP A 25 3.05 -18.91 8.64
CA TRP A 25 3.21 -18.38 7.28
C TRP A 25 3.84 -19.39 6.33
N LYS A 26 4.80 -20.22 6.79
CA LYS A 26 5.37 -21.30 5.96
C LYS A 26 4.32 -22.33 5.55
N SER A 27 3.36 -22.65 6.43
CA SER A 27 2.27 -23.58 6.08
C SER A 27 1.39 -23.11 4.93
N LYS A 28 1.36 -21.79 4.65
CA LYS A 28 0.54 -21.20 3.59
C LYS A 28 1.28 -21.06 2.27
N VAL A 29 2.61 -21.14 2.27
CA VAL A 29 3.46 -20.99 1.07
C VAL A 29 3.00 -21.89 -0.07
N PRO A 30 2.75 -23.21 0.10
CA PRO A 30 2.35 -24.08 -1.01
C PRO A 30 1.04 -23.65 -1.69
N THR A 31 0.16 -22.97 -0.96
CA THR A 31 -1.18 -22.58 -1.45
C THR A 31 -1.26 -21.14 -1.93
N LEU A 32 -0.51 -20.21 -1.34
CA LEU A 32 -0.63 -18.78 -1.62
C LEU A 32 0.55 -18.22 -2.43
N ALA A 33 1.73 -18.83 -2.36
CA ALA A 33 2.91 -18.34 -3.09
C ALA A 33 2.74 -18.40 -4.61
N PRO A 34 2.16 -19.46 -5.23
CA PRO A 34 1.94 -19.47 -6.67
C PRO A 34 1.10 -18.29 -7.15
N PHE A 35 0.07 -17.91 -6.38
CA PHE A 35 -0.77 -16.77 -6.68
C PHE A 35 0.00 -15.45 -6.52
N ALA A 36 0.80 -15.29 -5.45
CA ALA A 36 1.66 -14.12 -5.28
C ALA A 36 2.67 -13.96 -6.43
N VAL A 37 3.25 -15.06 -6.92
CA VAL A 37 4.18 -15.07 -8.06
C VAL A 37 3.46 -14.67 -9.34
N LEU A 38 2.27 -15.20 -9.60
CA LEU A 38 1.47 -14.85 -10.78
C LEU A 38 1.16 -13.35 -10.80
N LEU A 39 0.72 -12.80 -9.67
CA LEU A 39 0.43 -11.38 -9.52
C LEU A 39 1.67 -10.52 -9.76
N ASN A 40 2.82 -10.95 -9.21
CA ASN A 40 4.07 -10.25 -9.43
C ASN A 40 4.51 -10.30 -10.90
N SER A 41 4.29 -11.43 -11.60
CA SER A 41 4.64 -11.57 -13.01
C SER A 41 3.84 -10.65 -13.94
N ALA A 42 2.66 -10.21 -13.50
CA ALA A 42 1.82 -9.27 -14.24
C ALA A 42 2.18 -7.80 -14.00
N MET A 43 3.05 -7.50 -13.03
CA MET A 43 3.45 -6.13 -12.70
C MET A 43 4.19 -5.49 -13.87
N ASN A 44 3.89 -4.22 -14.12
CA ASN A 44 4.58 -3.43 -15.14
C ASN A 44 5.16 -2.17 -14.52
N PHE A 45 6.20 -1.63 -15.15
CA PHE A 45 6.75 -0.34 -14.73
C PHE A 45 5.82 0.80 -15.14
N ASN A 46 5.54 1.70 -14.20
CA ASN A 46 4.83 2.92 -14.47
C ASN A 46 5.61 3.76 -15.47
N ARG A 47 5.04 4.01 -16.64
CA ARG A 47 5.69 4.83 -17.67
C ARG A 47 5.64 6.33 -17.35
N THR A 48 4.80 6.71 -16.39
CA THR A 48 4.57 8.09 -15.97
C THR A 48 4.55 8.20 -14.46
N HIS A 49 4.87 9.40 -13.98
CA HIS A 49 4.56 9.82 -12.62
C HIS A 49 3.06 9.69 -12.34
N MET A 50 2.67 9.30 -11.12
CA MET A 50 1.27 9.23 -10.72
C MET A 50 1.11 9.41 -9.20
N ILE A 51 -0.05 9.89 -8.80
CA ILE A 51 -0.45 9.95 -7.39
C ILE A 51 -1.53 8.91 -7.16
N VAL A 52 -1.35 8.08 -6.14
CA VAL A 52 -2.35 7.11 -5.70
C VAL A 52 -2.75 7.36 -4.26
N TYR A 53 -3.97 6.99 -3.92
CA TYR A 53 -4.59 7.28 -2.64
C TYR A 53 -5.01 6.00 -1.94
N ARG A 54 -5.02 6.05 -0.60
CA ARG A 54 -5.58 4.99 0.24
C ARG A 54 -6.10 5.57 1.53
N GLY A 55 -7.41 5.53 1.73
CA GLY A 55 -7.96 5.78 3.05
C GLY A 55 -7.90 4.54 3.94
N VAL A 56 -7.71 4.76 5.23
CA VAL A 56 -7.63 3.71 6.23
C VAL A 56 -8.03 4.24 7.60
N THR A 57 -8.53 3.34 8.44
CA THR A 57 -8.67 3.59 9.87
C THR A 57 -7.50 2.97 10.60
N MET A 58 -6.76 3.78 11.35
CA MET A 58 -5.64 3.32 12.18
C MET A 58 -5.65 3.99 13.55
N ALA A 59 -4.95 3.40 14.50
CA ALA A 59 -4.83 3.91 15.85
C ALA A 59 -3.87 5.11 15.91
N ASN A 60 -4.07 6.01 16.87
CA ASN A 60 -3.26 7.24 16.99
C ASN A 60 -1.77 6.91 17.19
N GLU A 61 -1.45 5.83 17.90
CA GLU A 61 -0.09 5.36 18.12
C GLU A 61 0.59 4.97 16.80
N GLN A 62 -0.17 4.50 15.81
CA GLN A 62 0.35 4.19 14.48
C GLN A 62 0.59 5.48 13.67
N ILE A 63 -0.30 6.47 13.80
CA ILE A 63 -0.16 7.79 13.15
C ILE A 63 1.08 8.51 13.69
N GLU A 64 1.30 8.49 15.00
CA GLU A 64 2.48 9.09 15.61
C GLU A 64 3.80 8.47 15.11
N LYS A 65 3.81 7.16 14.81
CA LYS A 65 4.98 6.53 14.16
C LYS A 65 5.28 7.16 12.79
N PHE A 66 4.28 7.57 12.03
CA PHE A 66 4.49 8.28 10.76
C PHE A 66 4.95 9.72 11.00
N ARG A 67 4.37 10.45 11.96
CA ARG A 67 4.79 11.81 12.32
C ARG A 67 6.26 11.88 12.71
N LEU A 68 6.71 10.98 13.59
CA LEU A 68 8.11 10.90 14.01
C LEU A 68 9.06 10.59 12.84
N ARG A 69 8.58 9.85 11.83
CA ARG A 69 9.37 9.49 10.66
C ARG A 69 9.58 10.63 9.68
N VAL A 70 8.67 11.60 9.60
CA VAL A 70 8.84 12.83 8.81
C VAL A 70 10.16 13.51 9.20
N VAL A 71 10.45 13.56 10.51
CA VAL A 71 11.65 14.23 11.05
C VAL A 71 12.93 13.42 10.78
N SER A 72 12.84 12.09 10.89
CA SER A 72 14.01 11.22 10.79
C SER A 72 14.54 11.00 9.37
N GLU A 73 13.76 11.37 8.35
CA GLU A 73 13.98 11.08 6.92
C GLU A 73 14.20 9.60 6.56
N ARG A 74 13.97 8.68 7.52
CA ARG A 74 14.22 7.25 7.31
C ARG A 74 13.21 6.65 6.34
N LYS A 75 13.75 5.83 5.43
CA LYS A 75 12.97 5.01 4.49
C LYS A 75 12.04 4.09 5.28
N ILE A 76 10.79 3.99 4.83
CA ILE A 76 9.85 2.99 5.31
C ILE A 76 9.57 1.98 4.22
N GLN A 77 9.38 0.73 4.62
CA GLN A 77 8.68 -0.24 3.80
C GLN A 77 7.23 -0.27 4.25
N LEU A 78 6.32 -0.02 3.32
CA LEU A 78 4.91 -0.25 3.58
C LEU A 78 4.67 -1.76 3.54
N PRO A 79 4.13 -2.37 4.61
CA PRO A 79 3.88 -3.80 4.62
C PRO A 79 2.73 -4.13 3.68
N THR A 80 2.96 -5.09 2.80
CA THR A 80 1.99 -5.85 1.99
C THR A 80 1.28 -5.12 0.87
N PHE A 81 0.91 -5.94 -0.13
CA PHE A 81 -0.01 -5.66 -1.22
C PHE A 81 -1.25 -4.91 -0.72
N THR A 82 -1.21 -3.60 -0.90
CA THR A 82 -2.26 -2.71 -0.46
C THR A 82 -2.86 -2.06 -1.69
N SER A 83 -4.10 -2.44 -1.98
CA SER A 83 -4.95 -1.78 -2.96
C SER A 83 -4.95 -0.27 -2.73
N ARG A 84 -4.71 0.46 -3.80
CA ARG A 84 -4.71 1.92 -3.84
C ARG A 84 -5.55 2.33 -5.03
N THR A 85 -6.04 3.55 -5.03
CA THR A 85 -6.89 4.06 -6.10
C THR A 85 -6.28 5.33 -6.69
N LEU A 86 -6.46 5.54 -7.99
CA LEU A 86 -6.17 6.84 -8.63
C LEU A 86 -7.24 7.89 -8.30
N ASN A 87 -8.40 7.46 -7.80
CA ASN A 87 -9.52 8.31 -7.45
C ASN A 87 -9.47 8.67 -5.96
N ARG A 88 -9.17 9.94 -5.66
CA ARG A 88 -9.12 10.45 -4.29
C ARG A 88 -10.45 10.29 -3.55
N ASP A 89 -11.59 10.56 -4.22
CA ASP A 89 -12.92 10.49 -3.59
C ASP A 89 -13.24 9.07 -3.15
N VAL A 90 -12.82 8.08 -3.94
CA VAL A 90 -12.91 6.66 -3.58
C VAL A 90 -12.08 6.38 -2.33
N ALA A 91 -10.83 6.85 -2.27
CA ALA A 91 -10.00 6.68 -1.09
C ALA A 91 -10.56 7.40 0.15
N GLU A 92 -11.15 8.58 -0.01
CA GLU A 92 -11.76 9.30 1.10
C GLU A 92 -13.07 8.67 1.58
N PHE A 93 -13.81 8.03 0.68
CA PHE A 93 -14.94 7.18 1.04
C PHE A 93 -14.49 5.97 1.89
N PHE A 94 -13.37 5.35 1.51
CA PHE A 94 -12.82 4.20 2.22
C PHE A 94 -11.95 4.61 3.42
N GLY A 95 -12.50 4.62 4.62
CA GLY A 95 -11.75 4.82 5.87
C GLY A 95 -11.96 6.19 6.50
N SER A 96 -12.04 6.20 7.83
CA SER A 96 -12.61 7.34 8.55
C SER A 96 -11.59 8.29 9.15
N LYS A 97 -10.32 7.89 9.31
CA LYS A 97 -9.33 8.66 10.10
C LYS A 97 -8.10 9.13 9.34
N VAL A 98 -7.65 8.38 8.33
CA VAL A 98 -6.38 8.68 7.65
C VAL A 98 -6.53 8.54 6.14
N LEU A 99 -5.97 9.49 5.41
CA LEU A 99 -5.75 9.44 3.97
C LEU A 99 -4.24 9.39 3.69
N PHE A 100 -3.79 8.30 3.08
CA PHE A 100 -2.48 8.26 2.45
C PHE A 100 -2.55 8.88 1.05
N VAL A 101 -1.64 9.80 0.79
CA VAL A 101 -1.38 10.38 -0.53
C VAL A 101 0.02 9.93 -0.94
N ILE A 102 0.11 9.10 -1.96
CA ILE A 102 1.35 8.42 -2.32
C ILE A 102 1.76 8.87 -3.70
N ASP A 103 2.82 9.65 -3.74
CA ASP A 103 3.47 10.09 -4.96
C ASP A 103 4.38 8.96 -5.48
N LEU A 104 4.09 8.47 -6.69
CA LEU A 104 4.83 7.42 -7.36
C LEU A 104 5.58 8.01 -8.55
N GLU A 105 6.90 7.91 -8.48
CA GLU A 105 7.81 8.23 -9.55
C GLU A 105 7.63 7.30 -10.73
N LYS A 106 8.11 7.79 -11.89
CA LYS A 106 8.27 6.96 -13.07
C LYS A 106 9.11 5.72 -12.72
N ASP A 107 8.80 4.62 -13.38
CA ASP A 107 9.45 3.32 -13.22
C ASP A 107 9.18 2.64 -11.85
N THR A 108 8.22 3.15 -11.08
CA THR A 108 7.64 2.39 -9.97
C THR A 108 6.82 1.23 -10.52
N SER A 109 7.06 0.00 -10.05
CA SER A 109 6.26 -1.17 -10.44
C SER A 109 4.83 -1.08 -9.89
N SER A 110 3.85 -1.09 -10.80
CA SER A 110 2.43 -1.21 -10.46
C SER A 110 1.68 -2.10 -11.45
N LEU A 111 0.49 -2.52 -11.04
CA LEU A 111 -0.47 -3.17 -11.93
C LEU A 111 -1.81 -2.44 -11.85
N ASP A 112 -2.32 -2.05 -13.01
CA ASP A 112 -3.71 -1.63 -13.14
C ASP A 112 -4.60 -2.87 -13.09
N VAL A 113 -5.36 -2.99 -12.00
CA VAL A 113 -6.29 -4.12 -11.84
C VAL A 113 -7.72 -3.72 -12.18
N SER A 114 -7.97 -2.45 -12.49
CA SER A 114 -9.29 -1.95 -12.88
C SER A 114 -9.95 -2.77 -13.99
N PRO A 115 -9.24 -3.19 -15.06
CA PRO A 115 -9.82 -4.01 -16.14
C PRO A 115 -10.32 -5.39 -15.69
N TYR A 116 -9.81 -5.89 -14.56
CA TYR A 116 -10.13 -7.22 -14.02
C TYR A 116 -10.97 -7.15 -12.74
N SER A 117 -11.22 -5.94 -12.23
CA SER A 117 -11.94 -5.71 -10.98
C SER A 117 -13.44 -5.77 -11.20
N ASN A 118 -14.16 -6.26 -10.18
CA ASN A 118 -15.62 -6.13 -10.12
C ASN A 118 -16.06 -4.66 -9.92
N TYR A 119 -15.13 -3.77 -9.58
CA TYR A 119 -15.35 -2.35 -9.32
C TYR A 119 -14.37 -1.50 -10.14
N PRO A 120 -14.46 -1.51 -11.48
CA PRO A 120 -13.49 -0.83 -12.34
C PRO A 120 -13.43 0.69 -12.10
N ASN A 121 -14.53 1.30 -11.67
CA ASN A 121 -14.62 2.73 -11.34
C ASN A 121 -13.81 3.13 -10.10
N GLU A 122 -13.41 2.16 -9.27
CA GLU A 122 -12.48 2.43 -8.16
C GLU A 122 -11.06 2.69 -8.66
N GLN A 123 -10.75 2.47 -9.93
CA GLN A 123 -9.44 2.74 -10.54
C GLN A 123 -8.29 2.15 -9.71
N GLU A 124 -8.44 0.89 -9.34
CA GLU A 124 -7.55 0.23 -8.41
C GLU A 124 -6.19 -0.05 -9.06
N ARG A 125 -5.15 0.35 -8.33
CA ARG A 125 -3.74 0.15 -8.63
C ARG A 125 -3.10 -0.68 -7.54
N TRP A 126 -2.43 -1.72 -7.99
CA TRP A 126 -1.64 -2.59 -7.14
C TRP A 126 -0.18 -2.15 -7.18
N LEU A 127 0.44 -1.88 -6.02
CA LEU A 127 1.90 -1.73 -5.92
C LEU A 127 2.55 -2.97 -5.30
N PHE A 128 3.81 -3.17 -5.67
CA PHE A 128 4.61 -4.29 -5.17
C PHE A 128 4.75 -4.25 -3.63
N ASP A 129 4.93 -5.43 -3.04
CA ASP A 129 5.16 -5.58 -1.62
C ASP A 129 6.52 -4.99 -1.20
N GLY A 130 6.61 -4.48 0.03
CA GLY A 130 7.85 -3.89 0.53
C GLY A 130 8.25 -2.60 -0.19
N PHE A 131 7.30 -1.94 -0.88
CA PHE A 131 7.52 -0.68 -1.57
C PHE A 131 8.24 0.33 -0.65
N PRO A 132 9.47 0.73 -1.01
CA PRO A 132 10.24 1.66 -0.22
C PRO A 132 9.73 3.08 -0.47
N ALA A 133 9.38 3.76 0.61
CA ALA A 133 8.85 5.11 0.57
C ALA A 133 9.51 6.02 1.61
N LYS A 134 9.49 7.32 1.35
CA LYS A 134 9.78 8.36 2.36
C LYS A 134 8.48 9.04 2.77
N VAL A 135 8.28 9.22 4.08
CA VAL A 135 7.19 10.07 4.60
C VAL A 135 7.60 11.52 4.42
N THR A 136 6.88 12.26 3.58
CA THR A 136 7.22 13.65 3.25
C THR A 136 6.46 14.65 4.11
N SER A 137 5.25 14.29 4.54
CA SER A 137 4.51 15.08 5.53
C SER A 137 3.47 14.23 6.25
N CYS A 138 3.10 14.67 7.45
CA CYS A 138 2.01 14.10 8.23
C CYS A 138 1.36 15.22 9.03
N HIS A 139 0.11 15.56 8.68
CA HIS A 139 -0.63 16.62 9.34
C HIS A 139 -2.11 16.26 9.45
N PHE A 140 -2.80 16.89 10.38
CA PHE A 140 -4.23 16.76 10.51
C PHE A 140 -4.92 17.82 9.63
N ASP A 141 -5.84 17.38 8.79
CA ASP A 141 -6.72 18.25 8.00
C ASP A 141 -8.01 18.46 8.81
N GLU A 142 -8.16 19.66 9.35
CA GLU A 142 -9.34 20.03 10.15
C GLU A 142 -10.63 20.08 9.33
N THR A 143 -10.53 20.39 8.04
CA THR A 143 -11.70 20.47 7.15
C THR A 143 -12.23 19.07 6.84
N ALA A 144 -11.32 18.15 6.53
CA ALA A 144 -11.67 16.75 6.28
C ALA A 144 -11.84 15.93 7.57
N ASN A 145 -11.45 16.48 8.73
CA ASN A 145 -11.38 15.78 10.02
C ASN A 145 -10.58 14.46 9.95
N LYS A 146 -9.45 14.47 9.23
CA LYS A 146 -8.63 13.30 8.94
C LYS A 146 -7.14 13.64 8.95
N TRP A 147 -6.30 12.66 9.25
CA TRP A 147 -4.86 12.78 9.03
C TRP A 147 -4.52 12.58 7.56
N ALA A 148 -3.79 13.51 6.98
CA ALA A 148 -3.17 13.39 5.68
C ALA A 148 -1.70 12.98 5.84
N ILE A 149 -1.36 11.79 5.34
CA ILE A 149 0.02 11.25 5.35
C ILE A 149 0.52 11.19 3.92
N LYS A 150 1.50 12.04 3.59
CA LYS A 150 2.10 12.06 2.26
C LYS A 150 3.35 11.18 2.22
N LEU A 151 3.40 10.32 1.22
CA LEU A 151 4.50 9.41 0.95
C LEU A 151 5.04 9.68 -0.46
N SER A 152 6.32 9.45 -0.67
CA SER A 152 6.96 9.45 -2.00
C SER A 152 7.69 8.13 -2.21
N SER A 153 7.55 7.54 -3.39
CA SER A 153 8.45 6.47 -3.84
C SER A 153 9.88 6.97 -3.86
N LEU A 154 10.82 6.09 -3.55
CA LEU A 154 12.23 6.38 -3.80
C LEU A 154 12.56 6.15 -5.28
N ARG A 155 13.44 6.98 -5.85
CA ARG A 155 13.98 6.71 -7.18
C ARG A 155 15.03 5.60 -7.09
N ASN A 156 15.27 4.90 -8.19
CA ASN A 156 16.38 3.94 -8.28
C ASN A 156 17.75 4.57 -8.01
N SER A 157 17.91 5.89 -8.20
CA SER A 157 19.11 6.65 -7.83
C SER A 157 19.30 6.83 -6.32
N ASP A 158 18.23 6.63 -5.54
CA ASP A 158 18.20 6.89 -4.10
C ASP A 158 18.37 5.60 -3.29
N LEU A 159 18.45 4.45 -3.95
CA LEU A 159 18.68 3.12 -3.39
C LEU A 159 20.17 2.76 -3.45
#